data_AF-A0A7C6ZEL2-F1
#
_entry.id   AF-A0A7C6ZEL2-F1
#
_cell.length_a   1.000
_cell.length_b   1.000
_cell.length_c   1.000
_cell.angle_alpha   90.00
_cell.angle_beta   90.00
_cell.angle_gamma   90.00
#
_symmetry.space_group_name_H-M   'P 1'
#
loop_
_entity.id
_entity.type
_entity.pdbx_description
1 polymer ?
#
loop_
_entity_poly.entity_id
_entity_poly.type
_entity_poly.pdbx_seq_one_letter_code
_entity_poly.pdbx_strand_id
1 'polypeptide(L)'
;MAKRLFHLRDVVDVGALQEIQDRFSDATGLASIIVDYQGKPVVRYSNFSDFCARVRQTARGRQGCEQSDAHAGLEAARQGRPFIYRCHMGLVDIAAPIIVNGQYLGSIMAGQVLAEDDHLLQLERIARPGINLALE
;
A
#
# COMPACT_ATOMS: atom_id res chain seq x y z
N MET A 1 -16.18 -25.04 -14.28
CA MET A 1 -16.96 -24.11 -13.44
C MET A 1 -16.29 -22.74 -13.53
N ALA A 2 -17.03 -21.67 -13.85
CA ALA A 2 -16.47 -20.33 -13.87
C ALA A 2 -16.06 -19.93 -12.44
N LYS A 3 -14.81 -19.53 -12.23
CA LYS A 3 -14.33 -19.03 -10.93
C LYS A 3 -14.99 -17.66 -10.72
N ARG A 4 -15.86 -17.54 -9.71
CA ARG A 4 -16.51 -16.27 -9.37
C ARG A 4 -15.42 -15.30 -8.91
N LEU A 5 -15.27 -14.16 -9.58
CA LEU A 5 -14.41 -13.07 -9.11
C LEU A 5 -15.12 -12.37 -7.95
N PHE A 6 -14.39 -12.19 -6.86
CA PHE A 6 -14.82 -11.40 -5.71
C PHE A 6 -14.02 -10.10 -5.64
N HIS A 7 -14.63 -9.05 -5.11
CA HIS A 7 -13.92 -7.88 -4.59
C HIS A 7 -13.68 -8.05 -3.08
N LEU A 8 -12.69 -7.35 -2.52
CA LEU A 8 -12.37 -7.45 -1.10
C LEU A 8 -13.60 -7.17 -0.20
N ARG A 9 -14.39 -6.17 -0.58
CA ARG A 9 -15.62 -5.76 0.11
C ARG A 9 -16.75 -6.80 0.04
N ASP A 10 -16.69 -7.75 -0.90
CA ASP A 10 -17.67 -8.83 -1.00
C ASP A 10 -17.40 -9.96 -0.01
N VAL A 11 -16.20 -9.99 0.57
CA VAL A 11 -15.71 -11.10 1.39
C VAL A 11 -15.54 -10.70 2.86
N VAL A 12 -15.23 -9.44 3.14
CA VAL A 12 -14.97 -8.94 4.49
C VAL A 12 -15.68 -7.61 4.70
N ASP A 13 -16.26 -7.44 5.89
CA ASP A 13 -16.85 -6.17 6.33
C ASP A 13 -15.79 -5.06 6.38
N VAL A 14 -16.14 -3.89 5.83
CA VAL A 14 -15.22 -2.74 5.73
C VAL A 14 -14.89 -2.15 7.11
N GLY A 15 -15.83 -2.21 8.06
CA GLY A 15 -15.61 -1.77 9.43
C GLY A 15 -14.61 -2.67 10.16
N ALA A 16 -14.73 -3.98 10.00
CA ALA A 16 -13.76 -4.93 10.53
C ALA A 16 -12.35 -4.72 9.93
N LEU A 17 -12.25 -4.46 8.62
CA LEU A 17 -10.96 -4.14 7.98
C LEU A 17 -10.34 -2.86 8.56
N GLN A 18 -11.16 -1.81 8.77
CA GLN A 18 -10.71 -0.57 9.40
C GLN A 18 -10.17 -0.82 10.81
N GLU A 19 -10.91 -1.55 11.64
CA GLU A 19 -10.50 -1.84 13.02
C GLU A 19 -9.20 -2.66 13.08
N ILE A 20 -9.04 -3.66 12.20
CA ILE A 20 -7.83 -4.47 12.12
C ILE A 20 -6.60 -3.60 11.80
N GLN A 21 -6.70 -2.74 10.79
CA GLN A 21 -5.56 -1.88 10.44
C GLN A 21 -5.30 -0.81 11.50
N ASP A 22 -6.32 -0.26 12.16
CA ASP A 22 -6.16 0.74 13.20
C ASP A 22 -5.37 0.13 14.37
N ARG A 23 -5.79 -1.05 14.84
CA ARG A 23 -5.07 -1.78 15.90
C ARG A 23 -3.64 -2.14 15.49
N PHE A 24 -3.42 -2.54 14.24
CA PHE A 24 -2.07 -2.83 13.74
C PHE A 24 -1.21 -1.56 13.73
N SER A 25 -1.76 -0.44 13.26
CA SER A 25 -1.09 0.85 13.20
C SER A 25 -0.75 1.35 14.60
N ASP A 26 -1.68 1.26 15.55
CA ASP A 26 -1.47 1.62 16.96
C ASP A 26 -0.40 0.75 17.63
N ALA A 27 -0.41 -0.57 17.36
CA ALA A 27 0.53 -1.50 17.98
C ALA A 27 1.96 -1.38 17.44
N THR A 28 2.12 -1.02 16.16
CA THR A 28 3.43 -0.96 15.48
C THR A 28 3.99 0.45 15.35
N GLY A 29 3.13 1.47 15.48
CA GLY A 29 3.48 2.86 15.15
C GLY A 29 3.64 3.12 13.65
N LEU A 30 3.34 2.16 12.77
CA LEU A 30 3.47 2.34 11.32
C LEU A 30 2.19 2.92 10.71
N ALA A 31 2.37 3.83 9.74
CA ALA A 31 1.28 4.25 8.88
C ALA A 31 0.70 3.03 8.14
N SER A 32 -0.62 2.91 8.04
CA SER A 32 -1.28 1.74 7.43
C SER A 32 -2.48 2.10 6.56
N ILE A 33 -2.64 1.38 5.45
CA ILE A 33 -3.82 1.46 4.59
C ILE A 33 -4.11 0.13 3.90
N ILE A 34 -5.35 -0.32 3.96
CA ILE A 34 -5.83 -1.43 3.13
C ILE A 34 -6.34 -0.90 1.79
N VAL A 35 -5.84 -1.49 0.71
CA VAL A 35 -6.17 -1.14 -0.67
C VAL A 35 -6.75 -2.33 -1.43
N ASP A 36 -7.52 -2.06 -2.49
CA ASP A 36 -7.98 -3.08 -3.42
C ASP A 36 -6.85 -3.52 -4.39
N TYR A 37 -7.16 -4.46 -5.28
CA TYR A 37 -6.21 -4.96 -6.29
C TYR A 37 -5.71 -3.89 -7.27
N GLN A 38 -6.35 -2.71 -7.33
CA GLN A 38 -5.93 -1.57 -8.13
C GLN A 38 -5.13 -0.54 -7.32
N GLY A 39 -4.82 -0.83 -6.06
CA GLY A 39 -4.12 0.09 -5.17
C GLY A 39 -5.00 1.21 -4.61
N LYS A 40 -6.33 1.13 -4.75
CA LYS A 40 -7.24 2.16 -4.24
C LYS A 40 -7.61 1.89 -2.78
N PRO A 41 -7.61 2.92 -1.92
CA PRO A 41 -8.02 2.79 -0.52
C PRO A 41 -9.43 2.18 -0.37
N VAL A 42 -9.52 1.11 0.42
CA VAL A 42 -10.80 0.47 0.76
C VAL A 42 -11.39 1.07 2.04
N VAL A 43 -10.52 1.55 2.92
CA VAL A 43 -10.77 2.10 4.27
C VAL A 43 -10.09 3.48 4.41
N ARG A 44 -10.19 4.11 5.59
CA ARG A 44 -9.49 5.38 5.86
C ARG A 44 -8.03 5.12 6.19
N TYR A 45 -7.20 6.15 6.10
CA TYR A 45 -5.77 6.05 6.44
C TYR A 45 -5.56 6.04 7.96
N SER A 46 -4.61 5.23 8.46
CA SER A 46 -4.24 5.18 9.88
C SER A 46 -2.78 5.61 10.07
N ASN A 47 -2.55 6.52 11.01
CA ASN A 47 -1.22 7.02 11.40
C ASN A 47 -0.33 7.48 10.23
N PHE A 48 -0.93 8.09 9.19
CA PHE A 48 -0.17 8.63 8.06
C PHE A 48 0.65 9.85 8.51
N SER A 49 1.89 9.92 8.04
CA SER A 49 2.74 11.11 8.17
C SER A 49 2.13 12.30 7.42
N ASP A 50 2.40 13.50 7.91
CA ASP A 50 1.97 14.75 7.28
C ASP A 50 2.43 14.86 5.83
N PHE A 51 3.64 14.38 5.53
CA PHE A 51 4.20 14.38 4.19
C PHE A 51 3.35 13.53 3.24
N CYS A 52 3.11 12.26 3.57
CA CYS A 52 2.33 11.38 2.71
C CYS A 52 0.87 11.79 2.62
N ALA A 53 0.30 12.33 3.70
CA ALA A 53 -1.04 12.90 3.69
C ALA A 53 -1.15 14.05 2.67
N ARG A 54 -0.18 14.97 2.64
CA ARG A 54 -0.12 16.07 1.66
C ARG A 54 0.10 15.58 0.23
N VAL A 55 1.00 14.62 0.02
CA VAL A 55 1.24 14.03 -1.31
C VAL A 55 -0.06 13.46 -1.89
N ARG A 56 -0.82 12.68 -1.10
CA ARG A 56 -2.09 12.08 -1.52
C ARG A 56 -3.25 13.07 -1.70
N GLN A 57 -3.13 14.30 -1.19
CA GLN A 57 -4.14 15.33 -1.45
C GLN A 57 -4.10 15.82 -2.89
N THR A 58 -2.90 15.89 -3.51
CA THR A 58 -2.76 16.25 -4.93
C THR A 58 -3.21 15.11 -5.84
N ALA A 59 -3.84 15.41 -6.98
CA ALA A 59 -4.28 14.38 -7.92
C ALA A 59 -3.10 13.53 -8.43
N ARG A 60 -1.99 14.19 -8.73
CA ARG A 60 -0.76 13.57 -9.24
C ARG A 60 -0.06 12.70 -8.21
N GLY A 61 0.09 13.19 -6.97
CA GLY A 61 0.69 12.42 -5.89
C GLY A 61 -0.19 11.22 -5.49
N ARG A 62 -1.51 11.40 -5.45
CA ARG A 62 -2.46 10.30 -5.24
C ARG A 62 -2.34 9.21 -6.30
N GLN A 63 -2.29 9.60 -7.57
CA GLN A 63 -2.11 8.64 -8.66
C GLN A 63 -0.79 7.87 -8.51
N GLY A 64 0.31 8.53 -8.17
CA GLY A 64 1.60 7.88 -7.92
C GLY A 64 1.57 6.93 -6.71
N CYS A 65 0.88 7.32 -5.63
CA CYS A 65 0.63 6.47 -4.47
C CYS A 65 -0.16 5.21 -4.85
N GLU A 66 -1.34 5.36 -5.46
CA GLU A 66 -2.20 4.22 -5.84
C GLU A 66 -1.48 3.28 -6.83
N GLN A 67 -0.69 3.80 -7.77
CA GLN A 67 0.14 2.99 -8.66
C GLN A 67 1.25 2.23 -7.90
N SER A 68 1.90 2.88 -6.93
CA SER A 68 2.90 2.22 -6.07
C SER A 68 2.24 1.10 -5.27
N ASP A 69 1.09 1.37 -4.66
CA ASP A 69 0.33 0.42 -3.85
C ASP A 69 -0.10 -0.80 -4.69
N ALA A 70 -0.62 -0.56 -5.91
CA ALA A 70 -1.03 -1.61 -6.84
C ALA A 70 0.14 -2.51 -7.27
N HIS A 71 1.28 -1.91 -7.64
CA HIS A 71 2.48 -2.63 -8.05
C HIS A 71 3.01 -3.48 -6.89
N ALA A 72 3.26 -2.86 -5.73
CA ALA A 72 3.78 -3.56 -4.57
C ALA A 72 2.88 -4.72 -4.13
N GLY A 73 1.57 -4.48 -4.11
CA GLY A 73 0.60 -5.52 -3.75
C GLY A 73 0.60 -6.69 -4.73
N LEU A 74 0.74 -6.42 -6.04
CA LEU A 74 0.88 -7.48 -7.04
C LEU A 74 2.18 -8.27 -6.87
N GLU A 75 3.30 -7.61 -6.58
CA GLU A 75 4.58 -8.28 -6.31
C GLU A 75 4.51 -9.14 -5.05
N ALA A 76 3.89 -8.62 -3.98
CA ALA A 76 3.66 -9.39 -2.77
C ALA A 76 2.79 -10.62 -3.03
N ALA A 77 1.70 -10.46 -3.81
CA ALA A 77 0.81 -11.56 -4.19
C ALA A 77 1.52 -12.61 -5.05
N ARG A 78 2.33 -12.18 -6.02
CA ARG A 78 3.15 -13.05 -6.88
C ARG A 78 4.13 -13.89 -6.06
N GLN A 79 4.70 -13.31 -5.01
CA GLN A 79 5.64 -13.98 -4.12
C GLN A 79 4.95 -14.76 -2.98
N GLY A 80 3.66 -14.55 -2.76
CA GLY A 80 2.89 -15.17 -1.68
C GLY A 80 3.34 -14.75 -0.27
N ARG A 81 4.06 -13.63 -0.15
CA ARG A 81 4.65 -13.14 1.10
C ARG A 81 4.74 -11.61 1.11
N PRO A 82 4.94 -10.98 2.28
CA PRO A 82 5.17 -9.54 2.34
C PRO A 82 6.34 -9.10 1.46
N PHE A 83 6.17 -7.96 0.79
CA PHE A 83 7.16 -7.34 -0.08
C PHE A 83 7.55 -5.98 0.47
N ILE A 84 8.84 -5.78 0.72
CA ILE A 84 9.40 -4.54 1.24
C ILE A 84 10.03 -3.80 0.07
N TYR A 85 9.68 -2.52 -0.10
CA TYR A 85 10.03 -1.77 -1.29
C TYR A 85 10.20 -0.29 -1.00
N ARG A 86 10.74 0.45 -1.97
CA ARG A 86 10.73 1.92 -1.95
C ARG A 86 9.65 2.46 -2.88
N CYS A 87 8.74 3.25 -2.33
CA CYS A 87 7.63 3.84 -3.07
C CYS A 87 8.12 4.94 -4.04
N HIS A 88 7.21 5.50 -4.84
CA HIS A 88 7.54 6.56 -5.80
C HIS A 88 8.13 7.84 -5.17
N MET A 89 7.86 8.11 -3.88
CA MET A 89 8.49 9.20 -3.13
C MET A 89 9.82 8.81 -2.47
N GLY A 90 10.26 7.55 -2.63
CA GLY A 90 11.50 7.03 -2.08
C GLY A 90 11.43 6.54 -0.64
N LEU A 91 10.26 6.62 0.02
CA LEU A 91 10.05 6.06 1.36
C LEU A 91 9.94 4.53 1.29
N VAL A 92 10.34 3.87 2.37
CA VAL A 92 10.22 2.43 2.52
C VAL A 92 8.84 2.07 3.04
N ASP A 93 8.19 1.18 2.30
CA ASP A 93 6.87 0.62 2.60
C ASP A 93 6.91 -0.91 2.48
N ILE A 94 5.88 -1.54 3.03
CA ILE A 94 5.64 -2.98 3.02
C ILE A 94 4.24 -3.21 2.45
N ALA A 95 4.11 -4.17 1.53
CA ALA A 95 2.83 -4.69 1.08
C ALA A 95 2.65 -6.14 1.54
N ALA A 96 1.55 -6.45 2.22
CA ALA A 96 1.15 -7.80 2.57
C ALA A 96 -0.12 -8.19 1.79
N PRO A 97 -0.10 -9.26 0.98
CA PRO A 97 -1.18 -9.54 0.04
C PRO A 97 -2.38 -10.19 0.76
N ILE A 98 -3.59 -9.76 0.41
CA ILE A 98 -4.85 -10.36 0.85
C ILE A 98 -5.33 -11.31 -0.25
N ILE A 99 -5.25 -12.61 0.02
CA ILE A 99 -5.58 -13.67 -0.94
C ILE A 99 -6.67 -14.56 -0.33
N VAL A 100 -7.76 -14.75 -1.07
CA VAL A 100 -8.88 -15.62 -0.65
C VAL A 100 -9.13 -16.65 -1.73
N ASN A 101 -9.14 -17.94 -1.38
CA ASN A 101 -9.33 -19.05 -2.34
C ASN A 101 -8.39 -18.98 -3.57
N GLY A 102 -7.17 -18.49 -3.34
CA GLY A 102 -6.16 -18.29 -4.38
C GLY A 102 -6.42 -17.12 -5.33
N GLN A 103 -7.36 -16.22 -5.02
CA GLN A 103 -7.57 -14.96 -5.74
C GLN A 103 -6.97 -13.80 -4.93
N TYR A 104 -6.13 -12.99 -5.57
CA TYR A 104 -5.63 -11.72 -5.02
C TYR A 104 -6.74 -10.66 -5.03
N LEU A 105 -7.06 -10.11 -3.87
CA LEU A 105 -8.15 -9.14 -3.71
C LEU A 105 -7.68 -7.71 -3.41
N GLY A 106 -6.45 -7.56 -2.95
CA GLY A 106 -5.89 -6.30 -2.46
C GLY A 106 -4.76 -6.55 -1.48
N SER A 107 -4.24 -5.50 -0.85
CA SER A 107 -3.11 -5.61 0.08
C SER A 107 -3.27 -4.70 1.29
N ILE A 108 -2.64 -5.10 2.39
CA ILE A 108 -2.35 -4.20 3.52
C ILE A 108 -1.02 -3.53 3.21
N MET A 109 -1.02 -2.20 3.19
CA MET A 109 0.18 -1.38 3.04
C MET A 109 0.57 -0.85 4.42
N ALA A 110 1.87 -0.87 4.73
CA ALA A 110 2.40 -0.32 5.97
C ALA A 110 3.76 0.36 5.74
N GLY A 111 4.07 1.46 6.44
CA GLY A 111 5.38 2.07 6.36
C GLY A 111 5.38 3.59 6.56
N GLN A 112 5.75 4.29 5.49
CA GLN A 112 6.19 5.68 5.40
C GLN A 112 7.50 5.92 6.14
N VAL A 113 8.42 4.97 6.01
CA VAL A 113 9.71 5.03 6.69
C VAL A 113 10.72 5.75 5.81
N LEU A 114 11.27 6.85 6.33
CA LEU A 114 12.50 7.41 5.78
C LEU A 114 13.66 6.59 6.31
N ALA A 115 14.30 5.83 5.42
CA ALA A 115 15.42 4.96 5.78
C ALA A 115 16.76 5.65 5.53
N GLU A 116 17.67 5.54 6.50
CA GLU A 116 19.09 5.93 6.37
C GLU A 116 20.00 4.71 6.22
N ASP A 117 19.46 3.50 6.44
CA ASP A 117 20.19 2.24 6.36
C ASP A 117 20.46 1.83 4.90
N ASP A 118 21.72 1.55 4.57
CA ASP A 118 22.16 1.20 3.22
C ASP A 118 21.45 -0.03 2.64
N HIS A 119 21.08 -1.02 3.46
CA HIS A 119 20.34 -2.19 3.00
C HIS A 119 18.94 -1.80 2.55
N LEU A 120 18.27 -0.91 3.28
CA LEU A 120 16.96 -0.38 2.91
C LEU A 120 17.05 0.54 1.68
N LEU A 121 18.15 1.26 1.52
CA LEU A 121 18.44 2.07 0.33
C LEU A 121 18.78 1.24 -0.91
N GLN A 122 19.03 -0.06 -0.78
CA GLN A 122 19.23 -0.98 -1.90
C GLN A 122 17.93 -1.68 -2.33
N LEU A 123 16.84 -1.53 -1.57
CA LEU A 123 15.53 -2.10 -1.93
C LEU A 123 15.07 -1.63 -3.31
N GLU A 124 14.30 -2.50 -3.97
CA GLU A 124 13.72 -2.21 -5.27
C GLU A 124 12.86 -0.94 -5.22
N ARG A 125 13.05 -0.06 -6.21
CA ARG A 125 12.17 1.10 -6.43
C ARG A 125 11.13 0.69 -7.46
N ILE A 126 9.91 0.48 -7.00
CA ILE A 126 8.80 0.02 -7.86
C ILE A 126 8.22 1.13 -8.75
N ALA A 127 8.70 2.36 -8.58
CA ALA A 127 8.39 3.49 -9.42
C ALA A 127 9.67 4.28 -9.71
N ARG A 128 9.81 4.75 -10.96
CA ARG A 128 10.98 5.55 -11.35
C ARG A 128 11.00 6.88 -10.56
N PRO A 129 12.16 7.28 -10.01
CA PRO A 129 12.30 8.58 -9.35
C PRO A 129 12.32 9.67 -10.42
N GLY A 130 11.41 10.65 -10.32
CA GLY A 130 11.17 11.66 -11.35
C GLY A 130 10.13 11.16 -12.36
N ILE A 131 8.89 11.64 -12.29
CA ILE A 131 8.47 12.86 -12.99
C ILE A 131 7.46 13.72 -12.17
N ASN A 132 7.26 13.61 -10.85
CA ASN A 132 6.05 14.22 -10.22
C ASN A 132 6.25 15.33 -9.16
N LEU A 133 7.32 16.13 -9.24
CA LEU A 133 7.53 17.34 -8.41
C LEU A 133 7.92 18.56 -9.28
N ALA A 134 7.28 18.75 -10.42
CA ALA A 134 7.19 20.10 -10.98
C ALA A 134 6.11 20.83 -10.17
N LEU A 135 6.57 21.79 -9.37
CA LEU A 135 5.74 22.82 -8.75
C LEU A 135 4.89 23.47 -9.85
N GLU A 136 3.57 23.39 -9.72
CA GLU A 136 2.68 24.42 -10.27
C GLU A 136 2.27 25.34 -9.13
#